data_AF-A0A8T4Y9T0-F1
#
_entry.id   AF-A0A8T4Y9T0-F1
#
_cell.length_a   1.000
_cell.length_b   1.000
_cell.length_c   1.000
_cell.angle_alpha   90.00
_cell.angle_beta   90.00
_cell.angle_gamma   90.00
#
_symmetry.space_group_name_H-M   'P 1'
#
loop_
_entity.id
_entity.type
_entity.pdbx_description
1 polymer ?
#
loop_
_entity_poly.entity_id
_entity_poly.type
_entity_poly.pdbx_seq_one_letter_code
_entity_poly.pdbx_strand_id
1 'polypeptide(L)' 'MTTTAIKLDRRIRVLIHSLGLSCLGGAIFLQILVFTDILQHGYFMAVENNPAILTFEITLTFFALIYFLYMYQRFIRSIK' A
#
# COMPACT_ATOMS: atom_id res chain seq x y z
N MET A 1 30.08 -11.39 -14.19
CA MET A 1 28.66 -11.17 -14.57
C MET A 1 27.65 -11.34 -13.42
N THR A 2 28.06 -11.69 -12.20
CA THR A 2 27.14 -11.96 -11.06
C THR A 2 26.79 -10.72 -10.20
N THR A 3 27.62 -9.68 -10.20
CA THR A 3 27.46 -8.50 -9.33
C THR A 3 26.37 -7.53 -9.76
N THR A 4 26.02 -7.49 -11.05
CA THR A 4 24.94 -6.64 -11.60
C THR A 4 23.56 -7.17 -11.25
N ALA A 5 23.38 -8.50 -11.31
CA ALA A 5 22.12 -9.17 -10.94
C ALA A 5 21.77 -8.97 -9.46
N ILE A 6 22.75 -9.11 -8.55
CA ILE A 6 22.57 -8.91 -7.10
C ILE A 6 22.20 -7.44 -6.78
N LYS A 7 22.80 -6.48 -7.48
CA LYS A 7 22.48 -5.05 -7.31
C LYS A 7 21.07 -4.72 -7.80
N LEU A 8 20.62 -5.34 -8.89
CA LEU A 8 19.27 -5.16 -9.44
C LEU A 8 18.20 -5.74 -8.49
N ASP A 9 18.41 -6.95 -7.96
CA ASP A 9 17.53 -7.55 -6.94
C ASP A 9 17.35 -6.61 -5.73
N ARG A 10 18.47 -6.10 -5.18
CA ARG A 10 18.42 -5.19 -4.04
C ARG A 10 17.64 -3.92 -4.35
N ARG A 11 17.80 -3.33 -5.55
CA ARG A 11 17.06 -2.13 -5.96
C ARG A 11 15.57 -2.40 -6.08
N ILE A 12 15.18 -3.50 -6.74
CA ILE A 12 13.78 -3.90 -6.89
C ILE A 12 13.15 -4.11 -5.51
N ARG A 13 13.84 -4.79 -4.60
CA ARG A 13 13.37 -5.02 -3.23
C ARG A 13 13.14 -3.72 -2.47
N VAL A 14 14.05 -2.75 -2.58
CA VAL A 14 13.90 -1.43 -1.98
C VAL A 14 12.69 -0.70 -2.58
N LEU A 15 12.52 -0.70 -3.90
CA LEU A 15 11.37 -0.09 -4.57
C LEU A 15 10.05 -0.69 -4.09
N ILE A 16 9.96 -2.02 -4.01
CA ILE A 16 8.76 -2.71 -3.52
C ILE A 16 8.48 -2.33 -2.06
N HIS A 17 9.50 -2.26 -1.20
CA HIS A 17 9.31 -1.86 0.20
C HIS A 17 8.92 -0.39 0.35
N SER A 18 9.57 0.52 -0.37
CA SER A 18 9.22 1.93 -0.37
C SER A 18 7.80 2.17 -0.85
N LEU A 19 7.42 1.53 -1.98
CA LEU A 19 6.06 1.60 -2.50
C LEU A 19 5.05 1.00 -1.52
N GLY A 20 5.31 -0.22 -1.04
CA GLY A 20 4.44 -0.90 -0.09
C GLY A 20 4.21 -0.10 1.19
N LEU A 21 5.28 0.42 1.80
CA LEU A 21 5.19 1.28 2.98
C LEU A 21 4.43 2.58 2.69
N SER A 22 4.64 3.21 1.52
CA SER A 22 3.89 4.40 1.13
C SER A 22 2.39 4.12 0.95
N CYS A 23 2.01 2.99 0.35
CA CYS A 23 0.61 2.60 0.22
C CYS A 23 -0.03 2.31 1.59
N LEU A 24 0.69 1.68 2.52
CA LEU A 24 0.19 1.46 3.88
C LEU A 24 -0.02 2.79 4.62
N GLY A 25 0.94 3.72 4.53
CA GLY A 25 0.80 5.06 5.09
C GLY A 25 -0.38 5.82 4.48
N GLY A 26 -0.53 5.75 3.16
CA GLY A 26 -1.66 6.32 2.42
C GLY A 26 -3.00 5.74 2.86
N ALA A 27 -3.09 4.42 3.04
CA ALA A 27 -4.31 3.77 3.52
C ALA A 27 -4.70 4.23 4.93
N ILE A 28 -3.73 4.37 5.85
CA ILE A 28 -3.97 4.92 7.20
C ILE A 28 -4.47 6.37 7.10
N PHE A 29 -3.83 7.19 6.27
CA PHE A 29 -4.24 8.58 6.08
C PHE A 29 -5.66 8.69 5.52
N LEU A 30 -5.99 7.92 4.48
CA LEU A 30 -7.33 7.86 3.92
C LEU A 30 -8.35 7.41 4.97
N GLN A 31 -8.01 6.44 5.81
CA GLN A 31 -8.91 5.99 6.87
C GLN A 31 -9.21 7.10 7.90
N ILE A 32 -8.22 7.94 8.23
CA ILE A 32 -8.43 9.13 9.08
C ILE A 32 -9.40 10.11 8.40
N LEU A 33 -9.22 10.37 7.10
CA LEU A 33 -10.12 11.24 6.34
C LEU A 33 -11.55 10.68 6.30
N VAL A 34 -11.71 9.38 6.05
CA VAL A 34 -13.01 8.68 6.06
C VAL A 34 -13.69 8.87 7.40
N PHE A 35 -12.99 8.64 8.51
CA PHE A 35 -13.57 8.84 9.84
C PHE A 35 -13.92 10.30 10.11
N THR A 36 -13.07 11.23 9.69
CA THR A 36 -13.32 12.67 9.83
C THR A 36 -14.59 13.07 9.08
N ASP A 37 -14.75 12.58 7.86
CA ASP A 37 -15.91 12.86 7.02
C ASP A 37 -17.20 12.27 7.60
N ILE A 38 -17.17 11.01 8.05
CA ILE A 38 -18.32 10.37 8.73
C ILE A 38 -18.70 11.14 9.99
N LEU A 39 -17.73 11.60 10.78
CA LEU A 39 -18.00 12.39 11.99
C LEU A 39 -18.65 13.74 11.68
N GLN A 40 -18.32 14.36 10.54
CA GLN A 40 -18.83 15.67 10.15
C GLN A 40 -20.17 15.61 9.40
N HIS A 41 -20.33 14.65 8.48
CA HIS A 41 -21.43 14.59 7.53
C HIS A 41 -22.36 13.38 7.73
N GLY A 42 -21.97 12.42 8.58
CA GLY A 42 -22.77 11.24 8.92
C GLY A 42 -22.63 10.05 7.96
N TYR A 43 -21.95 10.23 6.82
CA TYR A 43 -21.65 9.19 5.84
C TYR A 43 -20.41 9.59 5.04
N PHE A 44 -19.79 8.63 4.34
CA PHE A 44 -18.66 8.87 3.45
C PHE A 44 -19.01 8.44 2.03
N MET A 45 -18.80 9.31 1.06
CA MET A 45 -18.97 8.99 -0.36
C MET A 45 -17.71 9.40 -1.13
N ALA A 46 -16.84 8.43 -1.42
CA ALA A 46 -15.75 8.61 -2.38
C ALA A 46 -16.15 8.04 -3.73
N VAL A 47 -16.30 8.92 -4.72
CA VAL A 47 -16.54 8.56 -6.12
C VAL A 47 -15.43 9.14 -6.97
N GLU A 48 -14.66 8.27 -7.62
CA GLU A 48 -13.71 8.66 -8.65
C GLU A 48 -14.35 8.47 -10.02
N ASN A 49 -14.51 9.56 -10.76
CA ASN A 49 -15.16 9.55 -12.06
C ASN A 49 -14.21 9.17 -13.19
N ASN A 50 -12.90 9.29 -12.97
CA ASN A 50 -11.89 8.93 -13.94
C ASN A 50 -11.56 7.42 -13.83
N PRO A 51 -11.90 6.60 -14.83
CA PRO A 51 -11.72 5.15 -14.75
C PRO A 51 -10.25 4.73 -14.66
N ALA A 52 -9.32 5.54 -15.18
CA ALA A 52 -7.89 5.27 -15.09
C ALA A 52 -7.37 5.44 -13.65
N ILE A 53 -7.82 6.50 -12.97
CA ILE A 53 -7.45 6.76 -11.56
C ILE A 53 -8.08 5.69 -10.67
N LEU A 54 -9.37 5.40 -10.85
CA LEU A 54 -10.06 4.36 -10.09
C LEU A 54 -9.38 2.99 -10.24
N THR A 55 -8.98 2.62 -11.46
CA THR A 55 -8.26 1.37 -11.71
C THR A 55 -6.90 1.36 -10.99
N PHE A 56 -6.19 2.48 -11.01
CA PHE A 56 -4.92 2.63 -10.30
C PHE A 56 -5.09 2.52 -8.78
N GLU A 57 -6.11 3.15 -8.20
CA GLU A 57 -6.43 3.05 -6.78
C GLU A 57 -6.76 1.61 -6.35
N ILE A 58 -7.60 0.91 -7.12
CA ILE A 58 -7.94 -0.50 -6.85
C ILE A 58 -6.67 -1.36 -6.92
N THR A 59 -5.83 -1.13 -7.92
CA THR A 59 -4.57 -1.87 -8.11
C THR A 59 -3.62 -1.65 -6.93
N LEU A 60 -3.42 -0.39 -6.52
CA LEU A 60 -2.58 -0.04 -5.38
C LEU A 60 -3.15 -0.58 -4.06
N THR A 61 -4.47 -0.60 -3.91
CA THR A 61 -5.15 -1.17 -2.74
C THR A 61 -4.88 -2.67 -2.64
N PHE A 62 -5.02 -3.40 -3.75
CA PHE A 62 -4.74 -4.83 -3.79
C PHE A 62 -3.25 -5.12 -3.53
N PHE A 63 -2.36 -4.32 -4.11
CA PHE A 63 -0.92 -4.40 -3.85
C PHE A 63 -0.60 -4.15 -2.37
N ALA A 64 -1.18 -3.12 -1.75
CA ALA A 64 -0.99 -2.78 -0.34
C ALA A 64 -1.46 -3.92 0.57
N LEU A 65 -2.61 -4.54 0.26
CA LEU A 65 -3.15 -5.67 1.00
C LEU A 65 -2.19 -6.88 0.96
N ILE A 66 -1.72 -7.27 -0.22
CA ILE A 66 -0.74 -8.36 -0.36
C ILE A 66 0.55 -8.02 0.39
N TYR A 67 1.05 -6.80 0.21
CA TYR A 67 2.27 -6.34 0.88
C TYR A 67 2.14 -6.36 2.40
N PHE A 68 0.98 -5.93 2.93
CA PHE A 68 0.66 -5.98 4.35
C PHE A 68 0.73 -7.41 4.88
N LEU A 69 0.05 -8.35 4.22
CA LEU A 69 0.05 -9.77 4.61
C LEU A 69 1.47 -10.35 4.59
N TYR A 70 2.24 -10.07 3.54
CA TYR A 70 3.64 -10.47 3.46
C TYR A 70 4.47 -9.92 4.63
N MET A 71 4.33 -8.62 4.93
CA MET A 71 5.07 -7.97 6.02
C MET A 71 4.66 -8.52 7.38
N TYR A 72 3.35 -8.73 7.60
CA TYR A 72 2.81 -9.31 8.82
C TYR A 72 3.30 -10.75 9.04
N GLN A 73 3.27 -11.60 8.00
CA GLN A 73 3.82 -12.95 8.07
C GLN A 73 5.32 -12.93 8.41
N ARG A 74 6.09 -12.05 7.76
CA ARG A 74 7.53 -11.90 8.05
C ARG A 74 7.76 -11.45 9.49
N PHE A 75 6.95 -10.54 10.00
CA PHE A 75 7.03 -10.06 11.38
C PHE A 75 6.78 -11.20 12.38
N ILE A 76 5.70 -11.98 12.20
CA ILE A 76 5.40 -13.13 13.06
C ILE A 76 6.52 -14.17 13.05
N ARG A 77 7.10 -14.46 11.88
CA ARG A 77 8.26 -15.37 11.76
C ARG A 77 9.52 -14.86 12.45
N SER A 78 9.65 -13.54 12.65
CA SER A 78 10.81 -12.95 13.34
C SER A 78 10.68 -12.99 14.86
N ILE A 79 9.46 -13.16 15.37
CA ILE A 79 9.17 -13.20 16.82
C ILE A 79 9.18 -14.65 17.34
N LYS A 80 8.88 -15.62 16.46
CA LYS A 80 8.92 -17.05 16.76
C LYS A 80 10.35 -17.59 16.67
#